data_AF-A0A433KUN0-F1
#
_entry.id   AF-A0A433KUN0-F1
#
_cell.length_a   1.000
_cell.length_b   1.000
_cell.length_c   1.000
_cell.angle_alpha   90.00
_cell.angle_beta   90.00
_cell.angle_gamma   90.00
#
_symmetry.space_group_name_H-M   'P 1'
#
loop_
_entity.id
_entity.type
_entity.pdbx_description
1 polymer ?
#
loop_
_entity_poly.entity_id
_entity_poly.type
_entity_poly.pdbx_seq_one_letter_code
_entity_poly.pdbx_strand_id
1 'polypeptide(L)'
;MSIARFSPFELLLLKSRSQVDTATLLLLAWVLVHRQQVSEGQRRRRLAQVTAQFRHGHELGPVMGIAHSQDLQAIQLAAEVVRKECSSERSLSILHQAITVATDDGELSLSNHYILGFLADLLNVTPATFNILFHELTGKPLRPAEDPSRDAYWQVHDPEYHAHKANTAKQKADEARAKAEERQRANAEQQQQNQQNKQRQKEKARREKTKQEQAKQEQAKQEQAKQKERRKRQEQTQQQERRRWQQEQTRQEESRRQQRQREHPSSPPDRTTRALAVLGLTPGANRADIRRAYRRMAQLHHPDRFYSGSEHQIALASTRFQRVKSAYDYLMQNT
;
A
#
# COMPACT_ATOMS: atom_id res chain seq x y z
N MET A 1 -6.71 -23.73 65.01
CA MET A 1 -7.82 -22.87 65.46
C MET A 1 -7.23 -21.51 65.81
N SER A 2 -7.38 -20.52 64.94
CA SER A 2 -6.95 -19.15 65.26
C SER A 2 -7.92 -18.59 66.30
N ILE A 3 -7.44 -18.39 67.53
CA ILE A 3 -8.16 -17.59 68.52
C ILE A 3 -8.44 -16.25 67.87
N ALA A 4 -9.72 -15.96 67.59
CA ALA A 4 -10.15 -14.68 67.07
C ALA A 4 -9.75 -13.61 68.09
N ARG A 5 -8.60 -12.96 67.86
CA ARG A 5 -8.20 -11.79 68.63
C ARG A 5 -9.09 -10.67 68.15
N PHE A 6 -9.96 -10.18 69.03
CA PHE A 6 -10.77 -9.00 68.81
C PHE A 6 -9.92 -7.87 68.20
N SER A 7 -10.50 -7.14 67.26
CA SER A 7 -9.87 -5.95 66.68
C SER A 7 -9.63 -4.88 67.76
N PRO A 8 -8.70 -3.93 67.54
CA PRO A 8 -8.47 -2.84 68.49
C PRO A 8 -9.75 -2.06 68.81
N PHE A 9 -10.64 -1.89 67.82
CA PHE A 9 -11.91 -1.19 68.01
C PHE A 9 -12.95 -2.04 68.76
N GLU A 10 -13.04 -3.34 68.47
CA GLU A 10 -13.91 -4.25 69.24
C GLU A 10 -13.55 -4.28 70.72
N LEU A 11 -12.25 -4.30 71.03
CA LEU A 11 -11.76 -4.19 72.41
C LEU A 11 -12.15 -2.87 73.09
N LEU A 12 -12.20 -1.76 72.32
CA LEU A 12 -12.67 -0.48 72.85
C LEU A 12 -14.17 -0.48 73.11
N LEU A 13 -14.97 -1.05 72.21
CA LEU A 13 -16.42 -1.20 72.39
C LEU A 13 -16.75 -2.07 73.62
N LEU A 14 -16.03 -3.17 73.83
CA LEU A 14 -16.21 -4.05 74.98
C LEU A 14 -15.84 -3.39 76.32
N LYS A 15 -14.88 -2.47 76.32
CA LYS A 15 -14.46 -1.72 77.51
C LYS A 15 -15.27 -0.44 77.72
N SER A 16 -16.07 -0.03 76.74
CA SER A 16 -16.80 1.23 76.77
C SER A 16 -17.99 1.17 77.73
N ARG A 17 -18.30 2.32 78.35
CA ARG A 17 -19.54 2.51 79.12
C ARG A 17 -20.76 2.81 78.22
N SER A 18 -20.53 3.15 76.95
CA SER A 18 -21.56 3.44 75.95
C SER A 18 -21.02 3.14 74.55
N GLN A 19 -21.50 2.04 73.96
CA GLN A 19 -21.03 1.61 72.63
C GLN A 19 -21.38 2.63 71.55
N VAL A 20 -22.58 3.22 71.61
CA VAL A 20 -23.02 4.31 70.71
C VAL A 20 -22.11 5.52 70.78
N ASP A 21 -21.74 5.95 72.00
CA ASP A 21 -20.86 7.12 72.16
C ASP A 21 -19.45 6.83 71.64
N THR A 22 -18.90 5.64 71.89
CA THR A 22 -17.60 5.22 71.35
C THR A 22 -17.61 5.09 69.83
N ALA A 23 -18.70 4.58 69.26
CA ALA A 23 -18.87 4.48 67.82
C ALA A 23 -19.01 5.86 67.16
N THR A 24 -19.83 6.73 67.74
CA THR A 24 -19.99 8.13 67.29
C THR A 24 -18.67 8.88 67.39
N LEU A 25 -17.91 8.67 68.48
CA LEU A 25 -16.59 9.23 68.67
C LEU A 25 -15.62 8.82 67.56
N LEU A 26 -15.63 7.56 67.11
CA LEU A 26 -14.81 7.11 65.99
C LEU A 26 -15.21 7.80 64.68
N LEU A 27 -16.51 7.93 64.40
CA LEU A 27 -17.00 8.60 63.20
C LEU A 27 -16.64 10.10 63.18
N LEU A 28 -16.76 10.79 64.32
CA LEU A 28 -16.32 12.19 64.45
C LEU A 28 -14.80 12.34 64.35
N ALA A 29 -14.03 11.38 64.90
CA ALA A 29 -12.58 11.32 64.72
C ALA A 29 -12.19 11.15 63.25
N TRP A 30 -12.95 10.33 62.51
CA TRP A 30 -12.74 10.13 61.07
C TRP A 30 -12.94 11.44 60.28
N VAL A 31 -14.00 12.20 60.58
CA VAL A 31 -14.22 13.55 60.00
C VAL A 31 -13.03 14.50 60.30
N LEU A 32 -12.48 14.46 61.51
CA LEU A 32 -11.33 15.30 61.89
C LEU A 32 -10.03 14.94 61.16
N VAL A 33 -9.81 13.66 60.88
CA VAL A 33 -8.59 13.20 60.19
C VAL A 33 -8.53 13.73 58.76
N HIS A 34 -9.68 13.84 58.08
CA HIS A 34 -9.78 14.36 56.72
C HIS A 34 -9.77 15.90 56.62
N ARG A 35 -9.49 16.60 57.74
CA ARG A 35 -9.23 18.04 57.73
C ARG A 35 -7.79 18.34 57.33
N GLN A 36 -7.67 19.18 56.31
CA GLN A 36 -6.41 19.77 55.86
C GLN A 36 -5.92 20.77 56.93
N GLN A 37 -4.62 20.79 57.21
CA GLN A 37 -3.93 21.81 58.02
C GLN A 37 -4.19 21.81 59.55
N VAL A 38 -4.67 20.71 60.16
CA VAL A 38 -4.83 20.61 61.63
C VAL A 38 -3.81 19.64 62.24
N SER A 39 -3.06 20.09 63.25
CA SER A 39 -2.14 19.22 64.01
C SER A 39 -2.87 18.12 64.77
N GLU A 40 -2.22 16.98 65.04
CA GLU A 40 -2.84 15.89 65.79
C GLU A 40 -3.30 16.32 67.19
N GLY A 41 -2.53 17.18 67.86
CA GLY A 41 -2.88 17.73 69.17
C GLY A 41 -4.15 18.60 69.13
N GLN A 42 -4.33 19.41 68.09
CA GLN A 42 -5.56 20.19 67.88
C GLN A 42 -6.75 19.29 67.59
N ARG A 43 -6.60 18.25 66.74
CA ARG A 43 -7.66 17.27 66.47
C ARG A 43 -8.13 16.58 67.76
N ARG A 44 -7.19 16.12 68.59
CA ARG A 44 -7.50 15.48 69.89
C ARG A 44 -8.25 16.43 70.83
N ARG A 45 -7.81 17.69 70.94
CA ARG A 45 -8.50 18.70 71.78
C ARG A 45 -9.90 19.00 71.26
N ARG A 46 -10.08 19.14 69.95
CA ARG A 46 -11.39 19.41 69.35
C ARG A 46 -12.35 18.23 69.56
N LEU A 47 -11.88 17.02 69.34
CA LEU A 47 -12.67 15.81 69.59
C LEU A 47 -13.13 15.77 71.05
N ALA A 48 -12.22 15.99 72.00
CA ALA A 48 -12.55 16.04 73.42
C ALA A 48 -13.60 17.11 73.79
N GLN A 49 -13.58 18.27 73.13
CA GLN A 49 -14.56 19.34 73.34
C GLN A 49 -15.95 18.95 72.84
N VAL A 50 -16.04 18.42 71.61
CA VAL A 50 -17.32 18.08 70.98
C VAL A 50 -17.95 16.86 71.64
N THR A 51 -17.15 15.93 72.15
CA THR A 51 -17.62 14.72 72.83
C THR A 51 -17.53 14.80 74.35
N ALA A 52 -17.48 15.99 74.95
CA ALA A 52 -17.35 16.15 76.39
C ALA A 52 -18.50 15.49 77.19
N GLN A 53 -19.67 15.36 76.57
CA GLN A 53 -20.87 14.75 77.18
C GLN A 53 -20.94 13.22 76.99
N PHE A 54 -20.03 12.64 76.21
CA PHE A 54 -20.08 11.22 75.84
C PHE A 54 -19.60 10.34 77.00
N ARG A 55 -20.26 9.19 77.18
CA ARG A 55 -19.95 8.23 78.25
C ARG A 55 -19.14 7.06 77.70
N HIS A 56 -18.01 7.33 77.05
CA HIS A 56 -17.17 6.27 76.45
C HIS A 56 -16.23 5.59 77.46
N GLY A 57 -15.74 6.30 78.48
CA GLY A 57 -14.99 5.70 79.61
C GLY A 57 -13.57 5.20 79.31
N HIS A 58 -13.03 5.50 78.12
CA HIS A 58 -11.66 5.18 77.70
C HIS A 58 -10.93 6.41 77.14
N GLU A 59 -9.61 6.30 76.94
CA GLU A 59 -8.79 7.35 76.33
C GLU A 59 -9.15 7.60 74.85
N LEU A 60 -8.91 8.82 74.37
CA LEU A 60 -9.18 9.23 72.98
C LEU A 60 -8.08 8.81 72.00
N GLY A 61 -6.85 8.56 72.50
CA GLY A 61 -5.69 8.22 71.70
C GLY A 61 -5.90 7.00 70.79
N PRO A 62 -6.39 5.86 71.32
CA PRO A 62 -6.68 4.67 70.50
C PRO A 62 -7.70 4.93 69.38
N VAL A 63 -8.76 5.68 69.65
CA VAL A 63 -9.79 6.02 68.64
C VAL A 63 -9.20 6.90 67.54
N MET A 64 -8.39 7.89 67.91
CA MET A 64 -7.68 8.74 66.94
C MET A 64 -6.70 7.94 66.10
N GLY A 65 -6.02 6.95 66.68
CA GLY A 65 -5.13 6.05 65.95
C GLY A 65 -5.87 5.24 64.87
N ILE A 66 -7.03 4.68 65.22
CA ILE A 66 -7.88 3.91 64.32
C ILE A 66 -8.45 4.79 63.19
N ALA A 67 -8.89 6.00 63.53
CA ALA A 67 -9.36 6.98 62.55
C ALA A 67 -8.23 7.42 61.59
N HIS A 68 -7.01 7.59 62.11
CA HIS A 68 -5.85 7.97 61.30
C HIS A 68 -5.42 6.86 60.35
N SER A 69 -5.49 5.60 60.79
CA SER A 69 -5.23 4.44 59.91
C SER A 69 -6.35 4.16 58.91
N GLN A 70 -7.47 4.88 58.98
CA GLN A 70 -8.64 4.70 58.11
C GLN A 70 -9.11 3.24 58.05
N ASP A 71 -9.16 2.59 59.23
CA ASP A 71 -9.58 1.20 59.32
C ASP A 71 -11.06 1.07 58.95
N LEU A 72 -11.32 0.60 57.72
CA LEU A 72 -12.66 0.47 57.16
C LEU A 72 -13.52 -0.52 57.97
N GLN A 73 -12.92 -1.57 58.56
CA GLN A 73 -13.68 -2.54 59.35
C GLN A 73 -14.16 -1.91 60.66
N ALA A 74 -13.30 -1.11 61.30
CA ALA A 74 -13.66 -0.37 62.50
C ALA A 74 -14.72 0.71 62.22
N ILE A 75 -14.57 1.46 61.13
CA ILE A 75 -15.56 2.48 60.71
C ILE A 75 -16.90 1.84 60.37
N GLN A 76 -16.90 0.72 59.66
CA GLN A 76 -18.12 -0.03 59.36
C GLN A 76 -18.79 -0.51 60.65
N LEU A 77 -18.05 -1.11 61.57
CA LEU A 77 -18.60 -1.57 62.85
C LEU A 77 -19.17 -0.41 63.66
N ALA A 78 -18.50 0.74 63.69
CA ALA A 78 -19.03 1.95 64.34
C ALA A 78 -20.34 2.41 63.69
N ALA A 79 -20.41 2.42 62.36
CA ALA A 79 -21.63 2.77 61.64
C ALA A 79 -22.77 1.80 61.96
N GLU A 80 -22.50 0.50 62.02
CA GLU A 80 -23.50 -0.52 62.39
C GLU A 80 -24.02 -0.33 63.82
N VAL A 81 -23.14 -0.05 64.78
CA VAL A 81 -23.51 0.24 66.17
C VAL A 81 -24.38 1.49 66.24
N VAL A 82 -23.97 2.59 65.58
CA VAL A 82 -24.76 3.83 65.55
C VAL A 82 -26.13 3.59 64.91
N ARG A 83 -26.20 2.90 63.76
CA ARG A 83 -27.47 2.62 63.08
C ARG A 83 -28.42 1.76 63.92
N LYS A 84 -27.89 0.82 64.71
CA LYS A 84 -28.69 -0.13 65.50
C LYS A 84 -29.17 0.46 66.82
N GLU A 85 -28.34 1.27 67.48
CA GLU A 85 -28.56 1.67 68.87
C GLU A 85 -28.81 3.18 69.04
N CYS A 86 -28.61 4.00 68.01
CA CYS A 86 -28.92 5.44 68.06
C CYS A 86 -30.43 5.69 67.94
N SER A 87 -30.98 6.52 68.83
CA SER A 87 -32.35 7.01 68.72
C SER A 87 -32.48 8.08 67.62
N SER A 88 -33.70 8.23 67.08
CA SER A 88 -34.02 9.29 66.11
C SER A 88 -33.81 10.69 66.67
N GLU A 89 -33.99 10.90 67.97
CA GLU A 89 -33.75 12.20 68.62
C GLU A 89 -32.26 12.56 68.65
N ARG A 90 -31.37 11.56 68.74
CA ARG A 90 -29.92 11.78 68.77
C ARG A 90 -29.31 11.96 67.39
N SER A 91 -29.97 11.47 66.34
CA SER A 91 -29.41 11.48 64.98
C SER A 91 -29.09 12.90 64.48
N LEU A 92 -29.99 13.87 64.71
CA LEU A 92 -29.76 15.27 64.36
C LEU A 92 -28.63 15.90 65.17
N SER A 93 -28.50 15.55 66.45
CA SER A 93 -27.43 16.05 67.31
C SER A 93 -26.06 15.54 66.86
N ILE A 94 -25.97 14.25 66.48
CA ILE A 94 -24.73 13.67 65.94
C ILE A 94 -24.36 14.33 64.61
N LEU A 95 -25.33 14.53 63.72
CA LEU A 95 -25.08 15.18 62.44
C LEU A 95 -24.65 16.64 62.62
N HIS A 96 -25.28 17.38 63.55
CA HIS A 96 -24.85 18.72 63.93
C HIS A 96 -23.40 18.72 64.40
N GLN A 97 -23.03 17.81 65.31
CA GLN A 97 -21.65 17.71 65.79
C GLN A 97 -20.68 17.40 64.64
N ALA A 98 -21.04 16.50 63.72
CA ALA A 98 -20.23 16.16 62.56
C ALA A 98 -20.01 17.38 61.64
N ILE A 99 -21.05 18.16 61.37
CA ILE A 99 -20.94 19.38 60.55
C ILE A 99 -20.06 20.41 61.24
N THR A 100 -20.33 20.71 62.52
CA THR A 100 -19.49 21.64 63.30
C THR A 100 -18.03 21.24 63.19
N VAL A 101 -17.72 19.99 63.54
CA VAL A 101 -16.36 19.42 63.48
C VAL A 101 -15.72 19.55 62.10
N ALA A 102 -16.50 19.35 61.03
CA ALA A 102 -16.03 19.43 59.66
C ALA A 102 -15.74 20.87 59.18
N THR A 103 -16.43 21.87 59.72
CA THR A 103 -16.45 23.26 59.20
C THR A 103 -15.79 24.31 60.10
N ASP A 104 -15.33 23.94 61.30
CA ASP A 104 -14.91 24.90 62.34
C ASP A 104 -13.82 25.93 61.96
N ASP A 105 -12.94 25.65 61.00
CA ASP A 105 -11.86 26.60 60.63
C ASP A 105 -11.81 26.95 59.13
N GLY A 106 -12.89 26.77 58.38
CA GLY A 106 -12.92 27.23 56.97
C GLY A 106 -13.84 26.45 56.03
N GLU A 107 -13.39 26.30 54.78
CA GLU A 107 -14.14 25.60 53.74
C GLU A 107 -14.16 24.08 53.96
N LEU A 108 -15.30 23.48 53.63
CA LEU A 108 -15.50 22.04 53.73
C LEU A 108 -14.60 21.31 52.73
N SER A 109 -13.75 20.40 53.21
CA SER A 109 -12.91 19.57 52.33
C SER A 109 -13.77 18.60 51.51
N LEU A 110 -13.27 18.20 50.34
CA LEU A 110 -13.98 17.26 49.47
C LEU A 110 -14.27 15.92 50.18
N SER A 111 -13.30 15.38 50.92
CA SER A 111 -13.52 14.17 51.71
C SER A 111 -14.63 14.37 52.76
N ASN A 112 -14.61 15.50 53.48
CA ASN A 112 -15.64 15.76 54.50
C ASN A 112 -17.02 15.97 53.88
N HIS A 113 -17.11 16.49 52.66
CA HIS A 113 -18.38 16.55 51.94
C HIS A 113 -19.02 15.16 51.78
N TYR A 114 -18.25 14.17 51.31
CA TYR A 114 -18.74 12.80 51.17
C TYR A 114 -18.98 12.10 52.51
N ILE A 115 -18.12 12.32 53.50
CA ILE A 115 -18.28 11.74 54.84
C ILE A 115 -19.57 12.26 55.49
N LEU A 116 -19.86 13.56 55.40
CA LEU A 116 -21.09 14.12 55.95
C LEU A 116 -22.34 13.62 55.23
N GLY A 117 -22.30 13.47 53.90
CA GLY A 117 -23.38 12.83 53.15
C GLY A 117 -23.63 11.40 53.60
N PHE A 118 -22.57 10.60 53.74
CA PHE A 118 -22.65 9.24 54.29
C PHE A 118 -23.23 9.21 55.71
N LEU A 119 -22.82 10.13 56.58
CA LEU A 119 -23.36 10.21 57.94
C LEU A 119 -24.84 10.64 57.95
N ALA A 120 -25.25 11.55 57.07
CA ALA A 120 -26.66 11.93 56.93
C ALA A 120 -27.52 10.72 56.53
N ASP A 121 -27.06 9.94 55.54
CA ASP A 121 -27.73 8.70 55.12
C ASP A 121 -27.75 7.65 56.23
N LEU A 122 -26.62 7.45 56.94
CA LEU A 122 -26.50 6.53 58.06
C LEU A 122 -27.50 6.85 59.19
N LEU A 123 -27.73 8.14 59.42
CA LEU A 123 -28.58 8.69 60.47
C LEU A 123 -30.04 8.89 60.01
N ASN A 124 -30.39 8.44 58.81
CA ASN A 124 -31.71 8.60 58.17
C ASN A 124 -32.17 10.07 58.06
N VAL A 125 -31.24 10.99 57.86
CA VAL A 125 -31.53 12.41 57.66
C VAL A 125 -31.67 12.68 56.15
N THR A 126 -32.82 13.23 55.74
CA THR A 126 -33.06 13.51 54.32
C THR A 126 -32.09 14.57 53.80
N PRO A 127 -31.74 14.55 52.49
CA PRO A 127 -30.90 15.58 51.89
C PRO A 127 -31.42 17.01 52.09
N ALA A 128 -32.75 17.19 52.10
CA ALA A 128 -33.36 18.49 52.35
C ALA A 128 -33.09 18.98 53.78
N THR A 129 -33.32 18.12 54.78
CA THR A 129 -33.03 18.43 56.19
C THR A 129 -31.53 18.67 56.41
N PHE A 130 -30.67 17.86 55.80
CA PHE A 130 -29.22 18.02 55.87
C PHE A 130 -28.77 19.37 55.29
N ASN A 131 -29.29 19.77 54.13
CA ASN A 131 -28.99 21.07 53.53
C ASN A 131 -29.43 22.26 54.39
N ILE A 132 -30.63 22.17 55.00
CA ILE A 132 -31.13 23.21 55.92
C ILE A 132 -30.21 23.31 57.12
N LEU A 133 -29.92 22.20 57.78
CA LEU A 133 -29.08 22.16 58.98
C LEU A 133 -27.64 22.62 58.67
N PHE A 134 -27.07 22.24 57.53
CA PHE A 134 -25.77 22.72 57.09
C PHE A 134 -25.78 24.24 56.86
N HIS A 135 -26.82 24.77 56.23
CA HIS A 135 -26.96 26.21 56.01
C HIS A 135 -27.13 26.99 57.32
N GLU A 136 -27.93 26.49 58.25
CA GLU A 136 -28.12 27.09 59.58
C GLU A 136 -26.80 27.18 60.36
N LEU A 137 -25.96 26.14 60.29
CA LEU A 137 -24.70 26.10 61.04
C LEU A 137 -23.55 26.87 60.37
N THR A 138 -23.51 26.91 59.05
CA THR A 138 -22.37 27.48 58.31
C THR A 138 -22.67 28.83 57.65
N GLY A 139 -23.94 29.22 57.59
CA GLY A 139 -24.42 30.39 56.85
C GLY A 139 -24.34 30.25 55.32
N LYS A 140 -23.86 29.12 54.79
CA LYS A 140 -23.68 28.89 53.34
C LYS A 140 -24.44 27.63 52.90
N PRO A 141 -25.03 27.61 51.69
CA PRO A 141 -25.64 26.41 51.18
C PRO A 141 -24.57 25.33 50.91
N LEU A 142 -24.92 24.07 51.13
CA LEU A 142 -24.06 22.95 50.75
C LEU A 142 -23.95 22.90 49.22
N ARG A 143 -22.73 23.04 48.69
CA ARG A 143 -22.46 22.88 47.26
C ARG A 143 -22.57 21.40 46.87
N PRO A 144 -22.98 21.06 45.65
CA PRO A 144 -22.94 19.68 45.18
C PRO A 144 -21.51 19.14 45.21
N ALA A 145 -21.36 17.85 45.54
CA ALA A 145 -20.07 17.18 45.54
C ALA A 145 -19.40 17.29 44.17
N GLU A 146 -18.17 17.79 44.15
CA GLU A 146 -17.33 17.70 42.95
C GLU A 146 -16.84 16.26 42.76
N ASP A 147 -16.66 15.81 41.53
CA ASP A 147 -16.35 14.41 41.21
C ASP A 147 -14.93 14.28 40.62
N PRO A 148 -13.93 13.85 41.42
CA PRO A 148 -12.54 13.67 40.97
C PRO A 148 -12.35 12.61 39.89
N SER A 149 -13.35 11.77 39.62
CA SER A 149 -13.28 10.79 38.53
C SER A 149 -13.51 11.43 37.15
N ARG A 150 -14.01 12.67 37.11
CA ARG A 150 -14.29 13.39 35.86
C ARG A 150 -13.11 14.24 35.45
N ASP A 151 -12.76 14.20 34.16
CA ASP A 151 -11.69 15.04 33.59
C ASP A 151 -11.96 16.55 33.83
N ALA A 152 -13.23 16.96 33.82
CA ALA A 152 -13.63 18.35 34.11
C ALA A 152 -13.19 18.85 35.50
N TYR A 153 -13.11 17.97 36.50
CA TYR A 153 -12.59 18.33 37.83
C TYR A 153 -11.12 18.77 37.74
N TRP A 154 -10.29 17.97 37.06
CA TRP A 154 -8.86 18.23 36.93
C TRP A 154 -8.54 19.40 36.02
N GLN A 155 -9.40 19.70 35.04
CA GLN A 155 -9.26 20.90 34.21
C GLN A 155 -9.35 22.20 35.03
N VAL A 156 -10.17 22.20 36.09
CA VAL A 156 -10.36 23.37 36.97
C VAL A 156 -9.28 23.42 38.06
N HIS A 157 -8.94 22.25 38.63
CA HIS A 157 -8.01 22.17 39.77
C HIS A 157 -6.53 22.09 39.39
N ASP A 158 -6.20 21.70 38.15
CA ASP A 158 -4.82 21.66 37.64
C ASP A 158 -4.72 22.28 36.23
N PRO A 159 -4.94 23.60 36.11
CA PRO A 159 -4.90 24.27 34.82
C PRO A 159 -3.49 24.24 34.19
N GLU A 160 -2.43 24.18 35.02
CA GLU A 160 -1.05 24.14 34.55
C GLU A 160 -0.71 22.84 33.85
N TYR A 161 -1.10 21.69 34.41
CA TYR A 161 -0.94 20.39 33.77
C TYR A 161 -1.61 20.35 32.39
N HIS A 162 -2.86 20.82 32.31
CA HIS A 162 -3.60 20.84 31.05
C HIS A 162 -3.00 21.82 30.04
N ALA A 163 -2.51 22.99 30.48
CA ALA A 163 -1.79 23.93 29.63
C ALA A 163 -0.48 23.33 29.08
N HIS A 164 0.29 22.64 29.92
CA HIS A 164 1.52 21.97 29.50
C HIS A 164 1.23 20.83 28.52
N LYS A 165 0.20 20.02 28.78
CA LYS A 165 -0.26 18.96 27.88
C LYS A 165 -0.71 19.51 26.52
N ALA A 166 -1.43 20.62 26.50
CA ALA A 166 -1.84 21.29 25.26
C ALA A 166 -0.63 21.83 24.48
N ASN A 167 0.34 22.45 25.17
CA ASN A 167 1.55 22.99 24.56
C ASN A 167 2.42 21.89 23.96
N THR A 168 2.63 20.78 24.68
CA THR A 168 3.40 19.63 24.19
C THR A 168 2.69 18.94 23.01
N ALA A 169 1.36 18.84 23.03
CA ALA A 169 0.59 18.34 21.89
C ALA A 169 0.74 19.25 20.66
N LYS A 170 0.72 20.57 20.86
CA LYS A 170 0.94 21.56 19.79
C LYS A 170 2.35 21.45 19.21
N GLN A 171 3.38 21.39 20.04
CA GLN A 171 4.77 21.20 19.61
C GLN A 171 4.95 19.92 18.78
N LYS A 172 4.39 18.79 19.25
CA LYS A 172 4.43 17.53 18.48
C LYS A 172 3.72 17.63 17.13
N ALA A 173 2.59 18.35 17.08
CA ALA A 173 1.86 18.57 15.83
C ALA A 173 2.67 19.45 14.86
N ASP A 174 3.30 20.51 15.35
CA ASP A 174 4.14 21.41 14.55
C ASP A 174 5.40 20.69 14.05
N GLU A 175 6.05 19.88 14.87
CA GLU A 175 7.17 19.02 14.46
C GLU A 175 6.76 17.99 13.40
N ALA A 176 5.59 17.37 13.55
CA ALA A 176 5.07 16.40 12.59
C ALA A 176 4.77 17.09 11.24
N ARG A 177 4.22 18.30 11.26
CA ARG A 177 4.00 19.12 10.05
C ARG A 177 5.32 19.49 9.38
N ALA A 178 6.30 19.98 10.14
CA ALA A 178 7.62 20.32 9.60
C ALA A 178 8.31 19.10 8.95
N LYS A 179 8.29 17.94 9.60
CA LYS A 179 8.81 16.68 9.03
C LYS A 179 8.06 16.24 7.78
N ALA A 180 6.75 16.44 7.73
CA ALA A 180 5.93 16.13 6.56
C ALA A 180 6.29 17.06 5.38
N GLU A 181 6.46 18.36 5.63
CA GLU A 181 6.89 19.33 4.63
C GLU A 181 8.30 19.02 4.09
N GLU A 182 9.24 18.67 4.97
CA GLU A 182 10.60 18.28 4.57
C GLU A 182 10.60 17.03 3.68
N ARG A 183 9.81 16.01 4.05
CA ARG A 183 9.61 14.81 3.21
C ARG A 183 9.00 15.14 1.86
N GLN A 184 8.03 16.06 1.81
CA GLN A 184 7.43 16.50 0.55
C GLN A 184 8.45 17.21 -0.34
N ARG A 185 9.29 18.09 0.23
CA ARG A 185 10.38 18.76 -0.50
C ARG A 185 11.40 17.76 -1.04
N ALA A 186 11.88 16.83 -0.21
CA ALA A 186 12.81 15.79 -0.63
C ALA A 186 12.25 14.91 -1.76
N ASN A 187 10.97 14.51 -1.66
CA ASN A 187 10.29 13.77 -2.71
C ASN A 187 10.18 14.58 -4.02
N ALA A 188 9.87 15.88 -3.92
CA ALA A 188 9.78 16.75 -5.09
C ALA A 188 11.15 16.93 -5.77
N GLU A 189 12.22 17.14 -4.99
CA GLU A 189 13.59 17.22 -5.50
C GLU A 189 14.00 15.92 -6.20
N GLN A 190 13.73 14.76 -5.58
CA GLN A 190 14.02 13.46 -6.17
C GLN A 190 13.24 13.22 -7.46
N GLN A 191 11.98 13.65 -7.54
CA GLN A 191 11.19 13.60 -8.76
C GLN A 191 11.78 14.48 -9.86
N GLN A 192 12.18 15.72 -9.53
CA GLN A 192 12.84 16.61 -10.48
C GLN A 192 14.15 16.02 -11.00
N GLN A 193 14.97 15.45 -10.12
CA GLN A 193 16.24 14.82 -10.51
C GLN A 193 16.03 13.59 -11.40
N ASN A 194 15.03 12.76 -11.11
CA ASN A 194 14.65 11.64 -11.96
C ASN A 194 14.15 12.10 -13.34
N GLN A 195 13.37 13.18 -13.40
CA GLN A 195 12.93 13.77 -14.68
C GLN A 195 14.12 14.29 -15.49
N GLN A 196 15.05 15.02 -14.87
CA GLN A 196 16.27 15.49 -15.53
C GLN A 196 17.14 14.34 -16.03
N ASN A 197 17.34 13.29 -15.23
CA ASN A 197 18.10 12.11 -15.64
C ASN A 197 17.45 11.40 -16.83
N LYS A 198 16.12 11.26 -16.82
CA LYS A 198 15.35 10.68 -17.94
C LYS A 198 15.47 11.53 -19.20
N GLN A 199 15.46 12.86 -19.09
CA GLN A 199 15.70 13.75 -20.23
C GLN A 199 17.12 13.60 -20.78
N ARG A 200 18.15 13.60 -19.92
CA ARG A 200 19.55 13.39 -20.32
C ARG A 200 19.76 12.04 -21.01
N GLN A 201 19.14 10.97 -20.51
CA GLN A 201 19.19 9.64 -21.15
C GLN A 201 18.53 9.66 -22.54
N LYS A 202 17.34 10.26 -22.67
CA LYS A 202 16.66 10.41 -23.97
C LYS A 202 17.52 11.20 -24.96
N GLU A 203 18.16 12.28 -24.51
CA GLU A 203 19.01 13.10 -25.36
C GLU A 203 20.26 12.33 -25.83
N LYS A 204 20.94 11.62 -24.91
CA LYS A 204 22.07 10.73 -25.24
C LYS A 204 21.66 9.67 -26.27
N ALA A 205 20.55 8.97 -26.03
CA ALA A 205 20.04 7.95 -26.95
C ALA A 205 19.69 8.55 -28.33
N ARG A 206 19.14 9.76 -28.38
CA ARG A 206 18.86 10.46 -29.64
C ARG A 206 20.15 10.81 -30.38
N ARG A 207 21.17 11.31 -29.68
CA ARG A 207 22.50 11.62 -30.24
C ARG A 207 23.20 10.36 -30.75
N GLU A 208 23.09 9.24 -30.04
CA GLU A 208 23.64 7.95 -30.48
C GLU A 208 22.92 7.43 -31.72
N LYS A 209 21.59 7.51 -31.77
CA LYS A 209 20.82 7.15 -32.97
C LYS A 209 21.23 7.98 -34.18
N THR A 210 21.33 9.31 -34.05
CA THR A 210 21.78 10.14 -35.18
C THR A 210 23.21 9.82 -35.60
N LYS A 211 24.13 9.58 -34.66
CA LYS A 211 25.50 9.13 -35.00
C LYS A 211 25.51 7.79 -35.74
N GLN A 212 24.73 6.81 -35.28
CA GLN A 212 24.60 5.51 -35.95
C GLN A 212 24.01 5.64 -37.35
N GLU A 213 23.01 6.50 -37.52
CA GLU A 213 22.37 6.74 -38.81
C GLU A 213 23.31 7.45 -39.79
N GLN A 214 24.09 8.44 -39.32
CA GLN A 214 25.15 9.07 -40.10
C GLN A 214 26.24 8.06 -40.51
N ALA A 215 26.71 7.22 -39.57
CA ALA A 215 27.70 6.19 -39.85
C ALA A 215 27.18 5.17 -40.88
N LYS A 216 25.91 4.74 -40.79
CA LYS A 216 25.28 3.86 -41.78
C LYS A 216 25.18 4.52 -43.14
N GLN A 217 24.78 5.79 -43.21
CA GLN A 217 24.73 6.54 -44.47
C GLN A 217 26.12 6.69 -45.10
N GLU A 218 27.15 6.91 -44.29
CA GLU A 218 28.53 7.02 -44.76
C GLU A 218 29.08 5.69 -45.26
N GLN A 219 28.83 4.59 -44.52
CA GLN A 219 29.15 3.24 -44.98
C GLN A 219 28.44 2.91 -46.30
N ALA A 220 27.14 3.21 -46.42
CA ALA A 220 26.38 2.99 -47.65
C ALA A 220 26.96 3.79 -48.84
N LYS A 221 27.35 5.06 -48.62
CA LYS A 221 28.03 5.87 -49.65
C LYS A 221 29.38 5.26 -50.06
N GLN A 222 30.19 4.83 -49.09
CA GLN A 222 31.47 4.16 -49.37
C GLN A 222 31.27 2.86 -50.14
N GLU A 223 30.27 2.07 -49.79
CA GLU A 223 29.97 0.80 -50.45
C GLU A 223 29.45 1.00 -51.87
N GLN A 224 28.59 2.00 -52.09
CA GLN A 224 28.18 2.41 -53.43
C GLN A 224 29.36 2.90 -54.28
N ALA A 225 30.30 3.65 -53.69
CA ALA A 225 31.51 4.07 -54.39
C ALA A 225 32.39 2.87 -54.79
N LYS A 226 32.63 1.92 -53.88
CA LYS A 226 33.34 0.67 -54.16
C LYS A 226 32.63 -0.17 -55.22
N GLN A 227 31.31 -0.27 -55.19
CA GLN A 227 30.53 -0.97 -56.22
C GLN A 227 30.66 -0.30 -57.58
N LYS A 228 30.59 1.03 -57.65
CA LYS A 228 30.81 1.79 -58.89
C LYS A 228 32.22 1.56 -59.45
N GLU A 229 33.25 1.56 -58.60
CA GLU A 229 34.61 1.23 -59.03
C GLU A 229 34.76 -0.22 -59.50
N ARG A 230 34.21 -1.20 -58.78
CA ARG A 230 34.22 -2.62 -59.22
C ARG A 230 33.52 -2.78 -60.56
N ARG A 231 32.38 -2.11 -60.77
CA ARG A 231 31.63 -2.14 -62.03
C ARG A 231 32.44 -1.52 -63.17
N LYS A 232 33.06 -0.36 -62.96
CA LYS A 232 33.98 0.25 -63.95
C LYS A 232 35.15 -0.66 -64.30
N ARG A 233 35.79 -1.30 -63.30
CA ARG A 233 36.87 -2.26 -63.53
C ARG A 233 36.38 -3.47 -64.32
N GLN A 234 35.24 -4.05 -63.97
CA GLN A 234 34.65 -5.16 -64.72
C GLN A 234 34.31 -4.76 -66.17
N GLU A 235 33.75 -3.57 -66.38
CA GLU A 235 33.47 -3.05 -67.72
C GLU A 235 34.77 -2.87 -68.53
N GLN A 236 35.83 -2.34 -67.91
CA GLN A 236 37.15 -2.23 -68.55
C GLN A 236 37.76 -3.59 -68.88
N THR A 237 37.72 -4.56 -67.95
CA THR A 237 38.21 -5.92 -68.19
C THR A 237 37.43 -6.58 -69.33
N GLN A 238 36.10 -6.52 -69.31
CA GLN A 238 35.27 -7.04 -70.40
C GLN A 238 35.54 -6.33 -71.73
N GLN A 239 35.83 -5.03 -71.72
CA GLN A 239 36.17 -4.28 -72.93
C GLN A 239 37.54 -4.70 -73.48
N GLN A 240 38.53 -4.94 -72.62
CA GLN A 240 39.83 -5.50 -73.00
C GLN A 240 39.70 -6.93 -73.54
N GLU A 241 38.92 -7.78 -72.88
CA GLU A 241 38.61 -9.13 -73.35
C GLU A 241 37.89 -9.12 -74.69
N ARG A 242 36.88 -8.25 -74.87
CA ARG A 242 36.20 -8.05 -76.16
C ARG A 242 37.17 -7.61 -77.26
N ARG A 243 38.09 -6.68 -76.97
CA ARG A 243 39.12 -6.25 -77.92
C ARG A 243 40.08 -7.38 -78.28
N ARG A 244 40.54 -8.16 -77.29
CA ARG A 244 41.37 -9.35 -77.52
C ARG A 244 40.64 -10.38 -78.35
N TRP A 245 39.39 -10.67 -78.02
CA TRP A 245 38.55 -11.61 -78.77
C TRP A 245 38.31 -11.13 -80.20
N GLN A 246 38.08 -9.83 -80.42
CA GLN A 246 38.00 -9.25 -81.76
C GLN A 246 39.31 -9.42 -82.54
N GLN A 247 40.47 -9.15 -81.94
CA GLN A 247 41.77 -9.36 -82.59
C GLN A 247 42.06 -10.84 -82.88
N GLU A 248 41.70 -11.74 -81.95
CA GLU A 248 41.80 -13.19 -82.13
C GLU A 248 40.87 -13.67 -83.25
N GLN A 249 39.64 -13.15 -83.32
CA GLN A 249 38.71 -13.41 -84.41
C GLN A 249 39.27 -12.91 -85.73
N THR A 250 39.79 -11.67 -85.83
CA THR A 250 40.40 -11.16 -87.06
C THR A 250 41.58 -12.03 -87.51
N ARG A 251 42.44 -12.48 -86.57
CA ARG A 251 43.54 -13.43 -86.87
C ARG A 251 43.02 -14.79 -87.33
N GLN A 252 41.97 -15.31 -86.68
CA GLN A 252 41.30 -16.54 -87.10
C GLN A 252 40.59 -16.40 -88.44
N GLU A 253 40.08 -15.21 -88.78
CA GLU A 253 39.44 -14.90 -90.05
C GLU A 253 40.46 -14.72 -91.17
N GLU A 254 41.65 -14.17 -90.87
CA GLU A 254 42.79 -14.09 -91.79
C GLU A 254 43.36 -15.48 -92.11
N SER A 255 43.53 -16.32 -91.09
CA SER A 255 43.93 -17.74 -91.25
C SER A 255 42.82 -18.58 -91.90
N ARG A 256 41.54 -18.36 -91.57
CA ARG A 256 40.41 -18.95 -92.31
C ARG A 256 40.29 -18.42 -93.72
N ARG A 257 40.67 -17.18 -94.05
CA ARG A 257 40.72 -16.65 -95.43
C ARG A 257 41.81 -17.34 -96.25
N GLN A 258 42.96 -17.64 -95.65
CA GLN A 258 44.00 -18.45 -96.29
C GLN A 258 43.59 -19.93 -96.44
N GLN A 259 42.80 -20.46 -95.50
CA GLN A 259 42.32 -21.85 -95.56
C GLN A 259 41.03 -22.02 -96.43
N ARG A 260 40.21 -20.97 -96.61
CA ARG A 260 39.01 -20.95 -97.46
C ARG A 260 39.27 -20.83 -98.97
N GLN A 261 40.52 -20.72 -99.40
CA GLN A 261 40.90 -20.98 -100.80
C GLN A 261 41.07 -22.47 -101.11
N ARG A 262 40.95 -23.35 -100.11
CA ARG A 262 40.95 -24.81 -100.25
C ARG A 262 39.85 -25.40 -99.36
N GLU A 263 38.62 -25.44 -99.86
CA GLU A 263 37.60 -26.48 -99.57
C GLU A 263 36.18 -25.99 -99.93
N HIS A 264 35.48 -26.82 -100.70
CA HIS A 264 34.07 -26.67 -101.07
C HIS A 264 33.14 -27.22 -99.98
N PRO A 265 31.89 -26.72 -99.88
CA PRO A 265 31.01 -26.92 -98.73
C PRO A 265 30.18 -28.21 -98.82
N SER A 266 29.97 -28.90 -97.69
CA SER A 266 29.03 -30.02 -97.56
C SER A 266 27.74 -29.61 -96.83
N SER A 267 26.61 -30.05 -97.38
CA SER A 267 25.22 -29.66 -97.05
C SER A 267 24.75 -29.97 -95.62
N PRO A 268 23.83 -29.16 -95.05
CA PRO A 268 23.15 -29.48 -93.79
C PRO A 268 22.04 -30.55 -93.97
N PRO A 269 21.74 -31.33 -92.92
CA PRO A 269 20.84 -32.49 -93.00
C PRO A 269 19.37 -32.14 -93.24
N ASP A 270 18.70 -33.06 -93.94
CA ASP A 270 17.36 -32.96 -94.51
C ASP A 270 16.25 -32.54 -93.51
N ARG A 271 15.42 -31.57 -93.91
CA ARG A 271 14.33 -30.97 -93.11
C ARG A 271 13.23 -31.98 -92.80
N THR A 272 13.02 -32.97 -93.67
CA THR A 272 12.03 -34.04 -93.52
C THR A 272 12.34 -34.91 -92.29
N THR A 273 13.60 -35.28 -92.09
CA THR A 273 14.06 -36.08 -90.94
C THR A 273 13.79 -35.37 -89.61
N ARG A 274 13.95 -34.06 -89.56
CA ARG A 274 13.65 -33.26 -88.36
C ARG A 274 12.14 -33.20 -88.07
N ALA A 275 11.31 -33.10 -89.10
CA ALA A 275 9.85 -33.08 -88.93
C ALA A 275 9.30 -34.44 -88.47
N LEU A 276 9.85 -35.55 -88.96
CA LEU A 276 9.49 -36.90 -88.48
C LEU A 276 9.87 -37.12 -87.01
N ALA A 277 11.06 -36.65 -86.61
CA ALA A 277 11.50 -36.73 -85.22
C ALA A 277 10.57 -35.97 -84.25
N VAL A 278 10.00 -34.82 -84.67
CA VAL A 278 9.05 -34.04 -83.83
C VAL A 278 7.73 -34.80 -83.60
N LEU A 279 7.31 -35.66 -84.54
CA LEU A 279 6.14 -36.53 -84.37
C LEU A 279 6.48 -37.88 -83.72
N GLY A 280 7.75 -38.11 -83.36
CA GLY A 280 8.23 -39.38 -82.80
C GLY A 280 8.21 -40.53 -83.81
N LEU A 281 8.30 -40.23 -85.10
CA LEU A 281 8.27 -41.21 -86.20
C LEU A 281 9.67 -41.44 -86.75
N THR A 282 9.94 -42.68 -87.15
CA THR A 282 11.16 -43.05 -87.87
C THR A 282 11.06 -42.63 -89.35
N PRO A 283 12.20 -42.39 -90.03
CA PRO A 283 12.23 -42.22 -91.49
C PRO A 283 11.48 -43.34 -92.21
N GLY A 284 10.59 -43.01 -93.15
CA GLY A 284 9.79 -43.99 -93.92
C GLY A 284 8.37 -44.26 -93.41
N ALA A 285 7.87 -43.54 -92.40
CA ALA A 285 6.49 -43.66 -91.94
C ALA A 285 5.47 -43.21 -93.02
N ASN A 286 4.38 -43.96 -93.22
CA ASN A 286 3.38 -43.63 -94.23
C ASN A 286 2.40 -42.54 -93.73
N ARG A 287 1.70 -41.86 -94.66
CA ARG A 287 0.75 -40.77 -94.35
C ARG A 287 -0.31 -41.11 -93.29
N ALA A 288 -0.78 -42.35 -93.22
CA ALA A 288 -1.69 -42.84 -92.19
C ALA A 288 -1.04 -42.87 -90.80
N ASP A 289 0.24 -43.23 -90.70
CA ASP A 289 1.00 -43.21 -89.45
C ASP A 289 1.32 -41.78 -89.02
N ILE A 290 1.62 -40.88 -89.96
CA ILE A 290 1.78 -39.44 -89.71
C ILE A 290 0.49 -38.83 -89.13
N ARG A 291 -0.67 -39.14 -89.72
CA ARG A 291 -1.98 -38.70 -89.18
C ARG A 291 -2.31 -39.32 -87.82
N ARG A 292 -1.88 -40.56 -87.57
CA ARG A 292 -2.11 -41.24 -86.28
C ARG A 292 -1.23 -40.63 -85.18
N ALA A 293 0.05 -40.40 -85.48
CA ALA A 293 0.99 -39.76 -84.56
C ALA A 293 0.59 -38.30 -84.27
N TYR A 294 0.17 -37.54 -85.29
CA TYR A 294 -0.35 -36.19 -85.13
C TYR A 294 -1.55 -36.16 -84.18
N ARG A 295 -2.57 -37.02 -84.40
CA ARG A 295 -3.75 -37.08 -83.51
C ARG A 295 -3.36 -37.40 -82.06
N ARG A 296 -2.43 -38.32 -81.86
CA ARG A 296 -1.93 -38.69 -80.53
C ARG A 296 -1.21 -37.51 -79.85
N MET A 297 -0.30 -36.85 -80.55
CA MET A 297 0.48 -35.72 -80.02
C MET A 297 -0.38 -34.46 -79.83
N ALA A 298 -1.35 -34.24 -80.72
CA ALA A 298 -2.33 -33.17 -80.62
C ALA A 298 -3.21 -33.31 -79.38
N GLN A 299 -3.72 -34.52 -79.08
CA GLN A 299 -4.48 -34.78 -77.86
C GLN A 299 -3.64 -34.69 -76.58
N LEU A 300 -2.35 -35.03 -76.65
CA LEU A 300 -1.44 -34.97 -75.51
C LEU A 300 -1.07 -33.53 -75.14
N HIS A 301 -0.90 -32.66 -76.14
CA HIS A 301 -0.46 -31.28 -75.96
C HIS A 301 -1.54 -30.23 -76.26
N HIS A 302 -2.82 -30.63 -76.37
CA HIS A 302 -3.91 -29.69 -76.62
C HIS A 302 -4.02 -28.67 -75.47
N PRO A 303 -4.05 -27.36 -75.76
CA PRO A 303 -4.09 -26.33 -74.71
C PRO A 303 -5.33 -26.44 -73.81
N ASP A 304 -6.45 -26.91 -74.35
CA ASP A 304 -7.72 -27.07 -73.61
C ASP A 304 -7.65 -28.14 -72.51
N ARG A 305 -6.75 -29.13 -72.63
CA ARG A 305 -6.54 -30.16 -71.60
C ARG A 305 -5.83 -29.60 -70.36
N PHE A 306 -5.16 -28.46 -70.48
CA PHE A 306 -4.42 -27.81 -69.41
C PHE A 306 -5.08 -26.50 -68.96
N TYR A 307 -6.35 -26.28 -69.30
CA TYR A 307 -7.09 -25.06 -68.96
C TYR A 307 -7.20 -24.82 -67.43
N SER A 308 -7.24 -25.90 -66.63
CA SER A 308 -7.21 -25.84 -65.16
C SER A 308 -5.79 -25.81 -64.56
N GLY A 309 -4.74 -25.72 -65.40
CA GLY A 309 -3.33 -25.66 -64.99
C GLY A 309 -2.80 -24.22 -64.87
N SER A 310 -1.51 -24.07 -64.52
CA SER A 310 -0.89 -22.74 -64.42
C SER A 310 -0.60 -22.12 -65.80
N GLU A 311 -0.54 -20.78 -65.86
CA GLU A 311 -0.30 -20.03 -67.10
C GLU A 311 0.96 -20.51 -67.87
N HIS A 312 2.02 -20.85 -67.14
CA HIS A 312 3.24 -21.41 -67.72
C HIS A 312 3.03 -22.80 -68.37
N GLN A 313 2.13 -23.63 -67.82
CA GLN A 313 1.81 -24.94 -68.41
C GLN A 313 1.00 -24.79 -69.70
N ILE A 314 0.08 -23.84 -69.76
CA ILE A 314 -0.71 -23.51 -70.96
C ILE A 314 0.22 -23.00 -72.07
N ALA A 315 1.15 -22.09 -71.75
CA ALA A 315 2.11 -21.56 -72.72
C ALA A 315 3.05 -22.63 -73.29
N LEU A 316 3.54 -23.53 -72.44
CA LEU A 316 4.43 -24.63 -72.84
C LEU A 316 3.69 -25.69 -73.68
N ALA A 317 2.44 -26.00 -73.35
CA ALA A 317 1.58 -26.87 -74.16
C ALA A 317 1.29 -26.25 -75.53
N SER A 318 0.96 -24.96 -75.60
CA SER A 318 0.70 -24.22 -76.84
C SER A 318 1.93 -24.22 -77.77
N THR A 319 3.12 -23.94 -77.22
CA THR A 319 4.38 -23.95 -78.00
C THR A 319 4.68 -25.34 -78.56
N ARG A 320 4.45 -26.40 -77.78
CA ARG A 320 4.64 -27.79 -78.24
C ARG A 320 3.60 -28.20 -79.28
N PHE A 321 2.34 -27.82 -79.10
CA PHE A 321 1.26 -28.07 -80.06
C PHE A 321 1.53 -27.43 -81.42
N GLN A 322 2.01 -26.17 -81.43
CA GLN A 322 2.40 -25.48 -82.65
C GLN A 322 3.54 -26.18 -83.39
N ARG A 323 4.55 -26.69 -82.67
CA ARG A 323 5.66 -27.47 -83.27
C ARG A 323 5.20 -28.79 -83.86
N VAL A 324 4.29 -29.49 -83.18
CA VAL A 324 3.68 -30.74 -83.68
C VAL A 324 2.84 -30.48 -84.93
N LYS A 325 2.05 -29.40 -84.93
CA LYS A 325 1.25 -28.98 -86.09
C LYS A 325 2.13 -28.60 -87.28
N SER A 326 3.18 -27.79 -87.08
CA SER A 326 4.05 -27.38 -88.17
C SER A 326 4.83 -28.55 -88.78
N ALA A 327 5.27 -29.51 -87.96
CA ALA A 327 5.90 -30.74 -88.45
C ALA A 327 4.92 -31.61 -89.27
N TYR A 328 3.66 -31.73 -88.82
CA TYR A 328 2.61 -32.43 -89.55
C TYR A 328 2.28 -31.76 -90.89
N ASP A 329 2.08 -30.43 -90.88
CA ASP A 329 1.76 -29.65 -92.09
C ASP A 329 2.90 -29.79 -93.11
N TYR A 330 4.16 -29.71 -92.67
CA TYR A 330 5.34 -29.89 -93.53
C TYR A 330 5.42 -31.30 -94.13
N LEU A 331 5.16 -32.34 -93.34
CA LEU A 331 5.17 -33.71 -93.85
C LEU A 331 3.99 -33.99 -94.79
N MET A 332 2.79 -33.47 -94.52
CA MET A 332 1.66 -33.66 -95.42
C MET A 332 1.80 -32.93 -96.76
N GLN A 333 2.64 -31.88 -96.81
CA GLN A 333 2.97 -31.17 -98.05
C GLN A 333 4.11 -31.85 -98.83
N ASN A 334 5.05 -32.52 -98.15
CA ASN A 334 6.30 -33.03 -98.75
C ASN A 334 6.48 -34.58 -98.69
N THR A 335 5.50 -35.34 -98.18
CA THR A 335 5.40 -36.82 -98.20
C THR A 335 4.04 -37.22 -98.73
#